data_AF-A0A1G9UL08-F1
#
_entry.id   AF-A0A1G9UL08-F1
#
_cell.length_a   1.000
_cell.length_b   1.000
_cell.length_c   1.000
_cell.angle_alpha   90.00
_cell.angle_beta   90.00
_cell.angle_gamma   90.00
#
_symmetry.space_group_name_H-M   'P 1'
#
loop_
_entity.id
_entity.type
_entity.pdbx_description
1 polymer ?
#
loop_
_entity_poly.entity_id
_entity_poly.type
_entity_poly.pdbx_seq_one_letter_code
_entity_poly.pdbx_strand_id
1 'polypeptide(L)' 'MFDPALVSMLVPILQLGGLLDSPLGQLLVVIVGIGAVVLIGRLVLRVAWRLVTIAAVIVGILLLVSMFVPGLL' A
#
# COMPACT_ATOMS: atom_id res chain seq x y z
N MET A 1 7.53 9.56 -44.28
CA MET A 1 8.60 10.30 -43.58
C MET A 1 8.29 10.16 -42.10
N PHE A 2 9.03 9.32 -41.36
CA PHE A 2 8.85 9.25 -39.91
C PHE A 2 9.23 10.60 -39.33
N ASP A 3 8.33 11.25 -38.60
CA ASP A 3 8.63 12.55 -37.99
C ASP A 3 9.79 12.39 -37.00
N PRO A 4 10.92 13.11 -37.19
CA PRO A 4 12.07 13.01 -36.29
C PRO A 4 11.71 13.39 -34.85
N ALA A 5 10.72 14.26 -34.67
CA ALA A 5 10.18 14.64 -33.37
C ALA A 5 9.55 13.45 -32.62
N LEU A 6 8.88 12.52 -33.31
CA LEU A 6 8.31 11.32 -32.69
C LEU A 6 9.40 10.36 -32.25
N VAL A 7 10.48 10.23 -33.05
CA VAL A 7 11.64 9.40 -32.68
C VAL A 7 12.32 9.97 -31.43
N SER A 8 12.55 11.29 -31.36
CA SER A 8 13.14 11.95 -30.20
C SER A 8 12.31 11.79 -28.91
N MET A 9 10.98 11.69 -29.02
CA MET A 9 10.09 11.46 -27.88
C MET A 9 10.13 10.02 -27.35
N LEU A 10 10.52 9.05 -28.20
CA LEU A 10 10.52 7.61 -27.88
C LEU A 10 11.87 7.12 -27.34
N VAL A 11 12.97 7.81 -27.67
CA VAL A 11 14.32 7.49 -27.18
C VAL A 11 14.42 7.40 -25.64
N PRO A 12 13.82 8.32 -24.84
CA PRO A 12 13.87 8.24 -23.37
C PRO A 12 13.19 7.00 -22.81
N ILE A 13 12.10 6.54 -23.44
CA ILE A 13 11.34 5.36 -23.00
C ILE A 13 12.15 4.09 -23.26
N LEU A 14 12.86 4.01 -24.40
CA LEU A 14 13.73 2.88 -24.72
C LEU A 14 14.99 2.85 -23.85
N GLN A 15 15.54 4.01 -23.50
CA GLN A 15 16.66 4.13 -22.56
C GLN A 15 16.27 3.72 -21.14
N LEU A 16 15.01 3.93 -20.75
CA LEU A 16 14.47 3.46 -19.47
C LEU A 16 14.54 1.93 -19.37
N GLY A 17 14.21 1.20 -20.43
CA GLY A 17 14.33 -0.26 -20.47
C GLY A 17 15.76 -0.74 -20.23
N GLY A 18 16.74 -0.12 -20.90
CA GLY A 18 18.16 -0.44 -20.70
C GLY A 18 18.73 -0.01 -19.34
N LEU A 19 18.19 1.06 -18.75
CA LEU A 19 18.57 1.52 -17.41
C LEU A 19 18.06 0.56 -16.33
N LEU A 20 16.86 0.05 -16.49
CA LEU A 20 16.19 -0.86 -15.54
C LEU A 20 16.82 -2.27 -15.58
N ASP A 21 17.37 -2.67 -16.72
CA ASP A 21 18.14 -3.91 -16.89
C ASP A 21 19.60 -3.80 -16.41
N SER A 22 20.05 -2.58 -16.09
CA SER A 22 21.36 -2.36 -15.50
C SER A 22 21.37 -2.74 -14.00
N PRO A 23 22.52 -3.14 -13.44
CA PRO A 23 22.65 -3.43 -12.01
C PRO A 23 22.20 -2.28 -11.11
N LEU A 24 22.36 -1.03 -11.55
CA LEU A 24 21.92 0.17 -10.83
C LEU A 24 20.40 0.36 -10.90
N GLY A 25 19.77 0.06 -12.03
CA GLY A 25 18.31 0.08 -12.18
C GLY A 25 17.63 -0.95 -11.29
N GLN A 26 18.21 -2.15 -11.21
CA GLN A 26 17.70 -3.21 -10.34
C GLN A 26 17.77 -2.82 -8.86
N LEU A 27 18.86 -2.19 -8.42
CA LEU A 27 18.98 -1.63 -7.06
C LEU A 27 17.91 -0.57 -6.77
N LEU A 28 17.64 0.34 -7.71
CA LEU A 28 16.57 1.33 -7.59
C LEU A 28 15.21 0.67 -7.44
N VAL A 29 14.91 -0.35 -8.24
CA VAL A 29 13.66 -1.11 -8.15
C VAL A 29 13.52 -1.78 -6.77
N VAL A 30 14.59 -2.34 -6.22
CA VAL A 30 14.56 -2.94 -4.87
C VAL A 30 14.27 -1.88 -3.80
N ILE A 31 14.93 -0.73 -3.84
CA ILE A 31 14.71 0.36 -2.87
C ILE A 31 13.26 0.85 -2.93
N VAL A 32 12.74 1.09 -4.14
CA VAL A 32 11.35 1.50 -4.35
C VAL A 32 10.37 0.41 -3.91
N GLY A 33 10.68 -0.85 -4.22
CA GLY A 33 9.89 -2.00 -3.80
C GLY A 33 9.75 -2.11 -2.29
N ILE A 34 10.88 -2.02 -1.56
CA ILE A 34 10.88 -2.03 -0.08
C ILE A 34 10.10 -0.82 0.46
N GLY A 35 10.32 0.37 -0.11
CA GLY A 35 9.58 1.58 0.25
C GLY A 35 8.07 1.40 0.10
N ALA A 36 7.62 0.83 -1.01
CA ALA A 36 6.21 0.53 -1.26
C ALA A 36 5.65 -0.48 -0.26
N VAL A 37 6.38 -1.58 0.02
CA VAL A 37 5.97 -2.59 1.00
C VAL A 37 5.84 -1.98 2.41
N VAL A 38 6.78 -1.14 2.84
CA VAL A 38 6.72 -0.46 4.13
C VAL A 38 5.53 0.50 4.18
N LEU A 39 5.26 1.22 3.09
CA LEU A 39 4.12 2.12 2.99
C LEU A 39 2.79 1.36 3.12
N ILE A 40 2.67 0.23 2.42
CA ILE A 40 1.51 -0.67 2.50
C ILE A 40 1.41 -1.26 3.91
N GLY A 41 2.50 -1.82 4.44
CA GLY A 41 2.52 -2.42 5.78
C GLY A 41 2.11 -1.43 6.86
N ARG A 42 2.53 -0.17 6.74
CA ARG A 42 2.12 0.91 7.65
C ARG A 42 0.65 1.25 7.52
N LEU A 43 0.11 1.26 6.30
CA LEU A 43 -1.31 1.48 6.06
C LEU A 43 -2.14 0.34 6.67
N VAL A 44 -1.73 -0.91 6.43
CA VAL A 44 -2.39 -2.11 6.98
C VAL A 44 -2.35 -2.11 8.50
N LEU A 45 -1.21 -1.79 9.12
CA LEU A 45 -1.11 -1.70 10.59
C LEU A 45 -2.11 -0.69 11.16
N ARG A 46 -2.27 0.46 10.52
CA ARG A 46 -3.21 1.50 10.94
C ARG A 46 -4.67 1.07 10.79
N VAL A 47 -4.98 0.34 9.71
CA VAL A 47 -6.33 -0.21 9.47
C VAL A 47 -6.64 -1.35 10.46
N ALA A 48 -5.68 -2.25 10.69
CA ALA A 48 -5.82 -3.35 11.64
C ALA A 48 -6.15 -2.83 13.04
N TRP A 49 -5.44 -1.79 13.50
CA TRP A 49 -5.73 -1.17 14.80
C TRP A 49 -7.15 -0.61 14.89
N ARG A 50 -7.67 -0.02 13.81
CA ARG A 50 -9.06 0.43 13.77
C ARG A 50 -10.06 -0.73 13.81
N LEU A 51 -9.83 -1.80 13.05
CA LEU A 51 -10.72 -2.96 13.08
C LEU A 51 -10.75 -3.61 14.46
N VAL A 52 -9.59 -3.77 15.09
CA VAL A 52 -9.45 -4.33 16.43
C VAL A 52 -10.16 -3.46 17.47
N THR A 53 -9.95 -2.14 17.43
CA THR A 53 -10.61 -1.24 18.39
C THR A 53 -12.12 -1.20 18.22
N ILE A 54 -12.62 -1.17 16.98
CA ILE A 54 -14.07 -1.22 16.71
C ILE A 54 -14.66 -2.53 17.25
N ALA A 55 -14.04 -3.67 16.97
CA ALA A 55 -14.51 -4.97 17.47
C ALA A 55 -14.47 -5.03 19.01
N ALA A 56 -13.36 -4.60 19.63
CA ALA A 56 -13.23 -4.57 21.08
C ALA A 56 -14.27 -3.66 21.74
N VAL A 57 -14.55 -2.49 21.15
CA VAL A 57 -15.59 -1.57 21.63
C VAL A 57 -16.99 -2.20 21.51
N ILE A 58 -17.32 -2.78 20.35
CA ILE A 58 -18.60 -3.45 20.15
C ILE A 58 -18.78 -4.59 21.16
N VAL A 59 -17.80 -5.48 21.28
CA VAL A 59 -17.83 -6.61 22.21
C VAL A 59 -17.92 -6.13 23.66
N GLY A 60 -17.14 -5.11 24.02
CA GLY A 60 -17.17 -4.51 25.35
C GLY A 60 -18.53 -3.92 25.70
N ILE A 61 -19.16 -3.19 24.77
CA ILE A 61 -20.50 -2.63 24.95
C ILE A 61 -21.55 -3.75 25.03
N LEU A 62 -21.50 -4.73 24.12
CA LEU A 62 -22.42 -5.86 24.13
C LEU A 62 -22.35 -6.62 25.46
N LEU A 63 -21.14 -6.86 25.98
CA LEU A 63 -20.96 -7.48 27.28
C LEU A 63 -21.51 -6.61 28.41
N LEU A 64 -21.28 -5.31 28.38
CA LEU A 64 -21.80 -4.39 29.38
C LEU A 64 -23.33 -4.36 29.37
N VAL A 65 -23.95 -4.31 28.19
CA VAL A 65 -25.42 -4.39 28.06
C VAL A 65 -25.93 -5.74 28.57
N SER A 66 -25.29 -6.86 28.20
CA SER A 66 -25.69 -8.18 28.67
C SER A 66 -25.59 -8.32 30.19
N MET A 67 -24.55 -7.75 30.79
CA MET A 67 -24.27 -7.91 32.21
C MET A 67 -25.09 -6.95 33.10
N PHE A 68 -25.41 -5.74 32.59
CA PHE A 68 -26.10 -4.70 33.36
C PHE A 68 -27.57 -4.50 32.96
N VAL A 69 -28.03 -5.05 31.83
CA VAL A 69 -29.43 -4.97 31.36
C VAL A 69 -29.98 -6.38 31.12
N PRO A 70 -30.23 -7.18 32.18
CA PRO A 70 -30.64 -8.58 32.06
C PRO A 70 -32.10 -8.79 31.59
N GLY A 71 -32.64 -7.91 30.75
CA GLY A 71 -34.02 -8.00 30.26
C GLY A 71 -34.33 -7.29 28.94
N LEU A 72 -33.32 -6.81 28.20
CA LEU A 72 -33.48 -6.16 26.88
C LEU A 72 -32.96 -7.01 25.71
N LEU A 73 -32.16 -8.05 25.98
CA LEU A 73 -31.61 -9.02 25.02
C LEU A 73 -32.12 -10.41 25.38
#